data_AF-A0A529TT40-F1
#
_entry.id   AF-A0A529TT40-F1
#
_cell.length_a   1.000
_cell.length_b   1.000
_cell.length_c   1.000
_cell.angle_alpha   90.00
_cell.angle_beta   90.00
_cell.angle_gamma   90.00
#
_symmetry.space_group_name_H-M   'P 1'
#
loop_
_entity.id
_entity.type
_entity.pdbx_description
1 polymer ?
#
loop_
_entity_poly.entity_id
_entity_poly.type
_entity_poly.pdbx_seq_one_letter_code
_entity_poly.pdbx_strand_id
1 'polypeptide(L)'
;AYRVPGNLRDEVLSYLRERELVTSVYLERMLDVRLGRNGKGKGEGVSVEAVAYIVDRRHEQYAGALDADHAARIVRGAVGQSGRNEDYVLSTLEHLEALGIRDHWLEEVGRQVSPS
;
A
#
# COMPACT_ATOMS: atom_id res chain seq x y z
N ALA A 1 6.68 4.88 7.60
CA ALA A 1 5.83 4.60 8.78
C ALA A 1 5.43 5.92 9.42
N TYR A 2 4.22 6.02 9.96
CA TYR A 2 3.74 7.22 10.66
C TYR A 2 3.90 7.03 12.17
N ARG A 3 4.43 8.05 12.86
CA ARG A 3 4.51 8.07 14.33
C ARG A 3 3.32 8.83 14.88
N VAL A 4 2.44 8.13 15.58
CA VAL A 4 1.28 8.74 16.25
C VAL A 4 1.68 9.15 17.67
N PRO A 5 1.37 10.39 18.11
CA PRO A 5 1.50 10.78 19.51
C PRO A 5 0.74 9.84 20.44
N GLY A 6 1.32 9.47 21.58
CA GLY A 6 0.77 8.42 22.45
C GLY A 6 -0.67 8.71 22.93
N ASN A 7 -0.99 9.98 23.18
CA ASN A 7 -2.32 10.43 23.59
C ASN A 7 -3.38 10.34 22.49
N LEU A 8 -2.98 10.21 21.22
CA LEU A 8 -3.88 10.06 20.07
C LEU A 8 -4.00 8.61 19.60
N ARG A 9 -3.32 7.67 20.26
CA ARG A 9 -3.24 6.27 19.81
C ARG A 9 -4.62 5.65 19.62
N ASP A 10 -5.47 5.72 20.65
CA ASP A 10 -6.75 5.01 20.64
C ASP A 10 -7.73 5.62 19.64
N GLU A 11 -7.73 6.94 19.50
CA GLU A 11 -8.52 7.66 18.50
C GLU A 11 -8.09 7.28 17.08
N VAL A 12 -6.79 7.34 16.78
CA VAL A 12 -6.27 7.00 15.45
C VAL A 12 -6.50 5.54 15.12
N LEU A 13 -6.31 4.62 16.07
CA LEU A 13 -6.59 3.20 15.85
C LEU A 13 -8.08 2.94 15.62
N SER A 14 -8.97 3.61 16.36
CA SER A 14 -10.42 3.46 16.16
C SER A 14 -10.82 3.92 14.76
N TYR A 15 -10.36 5.11 14.34
CA TYR A 15 -10.56 5.62 12.99
C TYR A 15 -10.04 4.67 11.90
N LEU A 16 -8.83 4.12 12.06
CA LEU A 16 -8.27 3.19 11.08
C LEU A 16 -9.05 1.87 11.02
N ARG A 17 -9.52 1.34 12.16
CA ARG A 17 -10.34 0.11 12.19
C ARG A 17 -11.67 0.31 11.47
N GLU A 18 -12.33 1.45 11.70
CA GLU A 18 -13.58 1.82 11.01
C GLU A 18 -13.42 1.97 9.50
N ARG A 19 -12.21 2.26 9.02
CA ARG A 19 -11.93 2.41 7.59
C ARG A 19 -11.45 1.10 6.94
N GLU A 20 -10.52 0.41 7.58
CA GLU A 20 -9.78 -0.71 6.97
C GLU A 20 -10.44 -2.07 7.22
N LEU A 21 -11.21 -2.24 8.31
CA LEU A 21 -11.77 -3.54 8.71
C LEU A 21 -13.25 -3.73 8.32
N VAL A 22 -13.85 -2.78 7.59
CA VAL A 22 -15.29 -2.80 7.23
C VAL A 22 -15.67 -4.06 6.48
N THR A 23 -14.89 -4.45 5.48
CA THR A 23 -15.15 -5.62 4.64
C THR A 23 -14.40 -6.86 5.11
N SER A 24 -13.62 -6.78 6.20
CA SER A 24 -12.73 -7.86 6.68
C SER A 24 -11.71 -8.37 5.65
N VAL A 25 -11.49 -7.64 4.54
CA VAL A 25 -10.44 -7.92 3.55
C VAL A 25 -9.05 -7.73 4.16
N TYR A 26 -8.92 -6.85 5.16
CA TYR A 26 -7.67 -6.60 5.87
C TYR A 26 -7.67 -7.18 7.28
N LEU A 27 -6.46 -7.53 7.74
CA LEU A 27 -6.14 -8.02 9.06
C LEU A 27 -5.25 -7.00 9.76
N GLU A 28 -5.62 -6.60 10.98
CA GLU A 28 -4.74 -5.82 11.86
C GLU A 28 -3.66 -6.73 12.46
N ARG A 29 -2.39 -6.34 12.35
CA ARG A 29 -1.24 -7.06 12.90
C ARG A 29 -0.22 -6.10 13.51
N MET A 30 0.38 -6.52 14.62
CA MET A 30 1.65 -5.95 15.10
C MET A 30 2.79 -6.67 14.38
N LEU A 31 3.65 -5.92 13.70
CA LEU A 31 4.78 -6.45 12.94
C LEU A 31 6.08 -5.72 13.31
N ASP A 32 7.18 -6.46 13.27
CA ASP A 32 8.53 -5.87 13.28
C ASP A 32 8.85 -5.28 11.91
N VAL A 33 8.93 -3.95 11.85
CA VAL A 33 9.18 -3.20 10.62
C VAL A 33 10.58 -2.61 10.65
N ARG A 34 11.37 -2.91 9.62
CA ARG A 34 12.68 -2.28 9.41
C ARG A 34 12.52 -0.95 8.68
N LEU A 35 12.83 0.14 9.36
CA LEU A 35 12.81 1.49 8.81
C LEU A 35 14.05 1.72 7.94
N GLY A 36 13.85 2.10 6.67
CA GLY A 36 14.92 2.63 5.83
C GLY A 36 15.38 4.00 6.33
N ARG A 37 16.66 4.36 6.16
CA ARG A 37 17.10 5.75 6.32
C ARG A 37 16.78 6.54 5.04
N ASN A 38 16.28 7.76 5.21
CA ASN A 38 16.05 8.72 4.14
C ASN A 38 17.33 8.83 3.28
N GLY A 39 17.19 8.76 1.96
CA GLY A 39 18.25 8.45 0.98
C GLY A 39 19.67 8.93 1.29
N LYS A 40 20.66 8.06 0.99
CA LYS A 40 22.13 8.24 1.01
C LYS A 40 22.90 7.73 2.25
N GLY A 41 22.66 6.49 2.69
CA GLY A 41 23.60 5.84 3.62
C GLY A 41 23.55 4.32 3.53
N LYS A 42 24.69 3.68 3.24
CA LYS A 42 24.89 2.24 3.47
C LYS A 42 25.09 2.03 4.97
N GLY A 43 24.06 1.52 5.66
CA GLY A 43 24.08 1.16 7.07
C GLY A 43 22.78 0.41 7.44
N GLU A 44 22.81 -0.35 8.54
CA GLU A 44 21.64 -1.11 9.00
C GLU A 44 20.50 -0.19 9.47
N GLY A 45 19.28 -0.48 9.02
CA GLY A 45 18.07 0.24 9.43
C GLY A 45 17.64 -0.11 10.85
N VAL A 46 16.78 0.72 11.45
CA VAL A 46 16.23 0.45 12.80
C VAL A 46 14.95 -0.37 12.67
N SER A 47 14.84 -1.45 13.44
CA SER A 47 13.58 -2.21 13.59
C SER A 47 12.71 -1.60 14.68
N VAL A 48 11.41 -1.48 14.40
CA VAL A 48 10.38 -1.01 15.34
C VAL A 48 9.14 -1.87 15.23
N GLU A 49 8.40 -2.04 16.32
CA GLU A 49 7.05 -2.60 16.26
C GLU A 49 6.06 -1.57 15.72
N ALA A 50 5.22 -1.98 14.77
CA ALA A 50 4.18 -1.14 14.20
C ALA A 50 2.89 -1.91 13.91
N VAL A 51 1.75 -1.22 14.01
CA VAL A 51 0.47 -1.72 13.50
C VAL A 51 0.48 -1.65 11.98
N ALA A 52 0.12 -2.76 11.33
CA ALA A 52 -0.07 -2.87 9.89
C ALA A 52 -1.43 -3.51 9.58
N TYR A 53 -2.06 -3.03 8.51
CA TYR A 53 -3.24 -3.65 7.92
C TYR A 53 -2.79 -4.41 6.67
N ILE A 54 -2.89 -5.74 6.70
CA ILE A 54 -2.44 -6.63 5.62
C ILE A 54 -3.62 -7.39 5.04
N VAL A 55 -3.62 -7.63 3.72
CA VAL A 55 -4.72 -8.37 3.09
C VAL A 55 -4.81 -9.80 3.64
N ASP A 56 -6.01 -10.26 3.97
CA ASP A 56 -6.28 -11.68 4.22
C ASP A 56 -6.26 -12.44 2.90
N ARG A 57 -5.23 -13.27 2.71
CA ARG A 57 -5.08 -14.08 1.49
C ARG A 57 -6.12 -15.19 1.37
N ARG A 58 -6.94 -15.43 2.40
CA ARG A 58 -8.07 -16.37 2.37
C ARG A 58 -9.38 -15.69 1.98
N HIS A 59 -9.42 -14.37 1.91
CA HIS A 59 -10.63 -13.63 1.57
C HIS A 59 -10.98 -13.80 0.09
N GLU A 60 -12.26 -13.92 -0.24
CA GLU A 60 -12.73 -14.15 -1.62
C GLU A 60 -12.34 -13.02 -2.60
N GLN A 61 -12.14 -11.81 -2.08
CA GLN A 61 -11.72 -10.63 -2.86
C GLN A 61 -10.20 -10.56 -3.07
N TYR A 62 -9.42 -11.48 -2.49
CA TYR A 62 -7.98 -11.53 -2.74
C TYR A 62 -7.71 -12.18 -4.10
N ALA A 63 -7.32 -11.37 -5.09
CA ALA A 63 -7.08 -11.81 -6.46
C ALA A 63 -5.80 -12.66 -6.65
N GLY A 64 -5.05 -12.93 -5.58
CA GLY A 64 -3.81 -13.70 -5.67
C GLY A 64 -2.64 -12.92 -6.25
N ALA A 65 -1.63 -13.65 -6.74
CA ALA A 65 -0.46 -13.08 -7.40
C ALA A 65 -0.74 -12.92 -8.91
N LEU A 66 -1.36 -11.80 -9.27
CA LEU A 66 -1.58 -11.44 -10.66
C LEU A 66 -0.24 -11.02 -11.32
N ASP A 67 -0.03 -11.46 -12.56
CA ASP A 67 1.01 -10.82 -13.38
C ASP A 67 0.60 -9.39 -13.76
N ALA A 68 1.57 -8.61 -14.23
CA ALA A 68 1.35 -7.21 -14.51
C ALA A 68 0.34 -6.97 -15.65
N ASP A 69 0.32 -7.85 -16.66
CA ASP A 69 -0.62 -7.79 -17.78
C ASP A 69 -2.07 -7.98 -17.31
N HIS A 70 -2.31 -8.97 -16.44
CA HIS A 70 -3.62 -9.22 -15.83
C HIS A 70 -4.04 -8.05 -14.94
N ALA A 71 -3.14 -7.55 -14.10
CA ALA A 71 -3.43 -6.41 -13.24
C ALA A 71 -3.76 -5.15 -14.07
N ALA A 72 -3.00 -4.85 -15.12
CA ALA A 72 -3.25 -3.71 -16.01
C ALA A 72 -4.61 -3.81 -16.72
N ARG A 73 -5.03 -5.02 -17.14
CA ARG A 73 -6.37 -5.24 -17.70
C ARG A 73 -7.49 -4.92 -16.71
N ILE A 74 -7.31 -5.26 -15.43
CA ILE A 74 -8.30 -4.98 -14.37
C ILE A 74 -8.32 -3.49 -14.04
N VAL A 75 -7.16 -2.85 -13.95
CA VAL A 75 -7.03 -1.43 -13.61
C VAL A 75 -7.63 -0.54 -14.69
N ARG A 76 -7.43 -0.87 -15.97
CA ARG A 76 -7.88 -0.04 -17.09
C ARG A 76 -9.40 0.13 -17.11
N GLY A 77 -9.85 1.38 -17.03
CA GLY A 77 -11.26 1.75 -17.04
C GLY A 77 -12.02 1.43 -15.76
N ALA A 78 -11.36 0.89 -14.72
CA ALA A 78 -12.01 0.64 -13.44
C ALA A 78 -12.22 1.94 -12.67
N VAL A 79 -13.43 2.14 -12.14
CA VAL A 79 -13.81 3.31 -11.36
C VAL A 79 -14.46 2.86 -10.06
N GLY A 80 -13.90 3.28 -8.94
CA GLY A 80 -14.44 3.06 -7.60
C GLY A 80 -14.98 4.36 -6.99
N GLN A 81 -15.37 4.28 -5.71
CA GLN A 81 -15.85 5.45 -4.96
C GLN A 81 -14.82 6.59 -4.89
N SER A 82 -13.53 6.26 -4.92
CA SER A 82 -12.43 7.23 -4.87
C SER A 82 -11.95 7.72 -6.24
N GLY A 83 -12.64 7.35 -7.32
CA GLY A 83 -12.28 7.73 -8.68
C GLY A 83 -11.68 6.59 -9.52
N ARG A 84 -10.92 6.96 -10.54
CA ARG A 84 -10.31 6.02 -11.50
C ARG A 84 -9.15 5.25 -10.87
N ASN A 85 -9.07 3.96 -11.16
CA ASN A 85 -7.99 3.12 -10.65
C ASN A 85 -6.65 3.46 -11.31
N GLU A 86 -6.67 3.92 -12.57
CA GLU A 86 -5.44 4.38 -13.24
C GLU A 86 -4.79 5.55 -12.50
N ASP A 87 -5.59 6.54 -12.08
CA ASP A 87 -5.11 7.71 -11.33
C ASP A 87 -4.48 7.28 -9.99
N TYR A 88 -5.09 6.31 -9.31
CA TYR A 88 -4.58 5.74 -8.07
C TYR A 88 -3.23 5.04 -8.27
N VAL A 89 -3.11 4.18 -9.29
CA VAL A 89 -1.86 3.46 -9.59
C VAL A 89 -0.73 4.43 -9.95
N LEU A 90 -1.01 5.40 -10.82
CA LEU A 90 -0.01 6.38 -11.25
C LEU A 90 0.44 7.27 -10.10
N SER A 91 -0.49 7.79 -9.30
CA SER A 91 -0.14 8.58 -8.11
C SER A 91 0.66 7.75 -7.11
N THR A 92 0.33 6.48 -6.91
CA THR A 92 1.10 5.59 -6.03
C THR A 92 2.55 5.43 -6.52
N LEU A 93 2.76 5.25 -7.83
CA LEU A 93 4.10 5.16 -8.43
C LEU A 93 4.90 6.45 -8.23
N GLU A 94 4.30 7.62 -8.45
CA GLU A 94 4.95 8.92 -8.20
C GLU A 94 5.41 9.05 -6.73
N HIS A 95 4.57 8.63 -5.79
CA HIS A 95 4.92 8.68 -4.36
C HIS A 95 6.03 7.68 -4.00
N LEU A 96 6.01 6.47 -4.55
CA LEU A 96 7.08 5.49 -4.36
C LEU A 96 8.42 6.00 -4.92
N GLU A 97 8.40 6.59 -6.11
CA GLU A 97 9.58 7.21 -6.73
C GLU A 97 10.13 8.36 -5.88
N ALA A 98 9.26 9.25 -5.38
CA ALA A 98 9.66 10.34 -4.49
C ALA A 98 10.30 9.83 -3.16
N LEU A 99 9.91 8.64 -2.71
CA LEU A 99 10.50 7.95 -1.56
C LEU A 99 11.77 7.15 -1.90
N GLY A 100 12.14 7.06 -3.19
CA GLY A 100 13.26 6.25 -3.67
C GLY A 100 13.01 4.74 -3.63
N ILE A 101 11.74 4.33 -3.63
CA ILE A 101 11.32 2.92 -3.61
C ILE A 101 11.09 2.48 -5.06
N ARG A 102 11.70 1.34 -5.43
CA ARG A 102 11.48 0.69 -6.72
C ARG A 102 10.62 -0.55 -6.54
N ASP A 103 9.51 -0.61 -7.26
CA ASP A 103 8.62 -1.76 -7.33
C ASP A 103 8.42 -2.10 -8.81
N HIS A 104 9.26 -3.00 -9.32
CA HIS A 104 9.28 -3.33 -10.74
C HIS A 104 7.98 -3.92 -11.25
N TRP A 105 7.22 -4.61 -10.41
CA TRP A 105 5.93 -5.17 -10.80
C TRP A 105 4.89 -4.06 -10.94
N LEU A 106 4.79 -3.15 -9.97
CA LEU A 106 3.84 -2.03 -10.07
C LEU A 106 4.23 -1.04 -11.18
N GLU A 107 5.54 -0.82 -11.40
CA GLU A 107 6.07 -0.02 -12.51
C GLU A 107 5.64 -0.58 -13.89
N GLU A 108 5.62 -1.91 -14.03
CA GLU A 108 5.12 -2.58 -15.23
C GLU A 108 3.62 -2.33 -15.43
N VAL A 109 2.82 -2.52 -14.38
CA VAL A 109 1.37 -2.23 -14.42
C VAL A 109 1.12 -0.78 -14.83
N GLY A 110 1.84 0.16 -14.20
CA GLY A 110 1.76 1.59 -14.50
C GLY A 110 2.04 1.91 -15.96
N ARG A 111 3.14 1.38 -16.51
CA ARG A 111 3.52 1.60 -17.92
C ARG A 111 2.44 1.15 -18.89
N GLN A 112 1.75 0.06 -18.57
CA GLN A 112 0.69 -0.46 -19.41
C GLN A 112 -0.55 0.42 -19.35
N VAL A 113 -0.89 1.01 -18.21
CA VAL A 113 -2.13 1.81 -18.05
C VAL A 113 -1.97 3.30 -18.36
N SER A 114 -0.73 3.81 -18.43
CA SER A 114 -0.45 5.20 -18.83
C SER A 114 -1.07 5.52 -20.20
N PRO A 115 -1.71 6.68 -20.37
CA PRO A 115 -2.15 7.14 -21.68
C PRO A 115 -0.94 7.32 -22.61
N SER A 116 -1.10 6.89 -23.88
CA SER A 116 -0.13 7.14 -24.96
C SER A 116 0.08 8.63 -25.24
#